data_AF-A0A2G9V207-F1
#
_entry.id   AF-A0A2G9V207-F1
#
_cell.length_a   1.000
_cell.length_b   1.000
_cell.length_c   1.000
_cell.angle_alpha   90.00
_cell.angle_beta   90.00
_cell.angle_gamma   90.00
#
_symmetry.space_group_name_H-M   'P 1'
#
loop_
_entity.id
_entity.type
_entity.pdbx_description
1 polymer ?
#
loop_
_entity_poly.entity_id
_entity_poly.type
_entity_poly.pdbx_seq_one_letter_code
_entity_poly.pdbx_strand_id
1 'polypeptide(L)'
;MINCLNPDIAMAYGVTLLAEYETQGKDSADGLRWGTIFTSPTPDQRLTVGHCFIMLIVDGLLLMIITWYVEAVYPGGEGVPQKPWFFLLKSYWFPSSQEKKSVASQVARDSPSEEREFVKLEKDPDLKATINVVGLSKTYGTSIFKKLFDCQFGKLSEKKAVDDLNLKMYHGVTSPSSGTAYIDDYDIRTSLPQGREFFEKEAIDILTRLRIEAKMHARASTLSGGQKRKLSLAVALIGGSEIVMLDEPTSGMDPGARHETWTLLQTEKSRRTILLTTHFMEEADLLGDRIAILAHGQLQCCGSGMFLKAQYGIGYHLIVVYENSSTSDRLVTQTLELLSRHVSEVRLQTFVGQEATFIISAKCKAQFSSMFADLEQAQHSLGISSYGMSITTMEEVFLRVGDLAQERFNREREEESEETTEMGDNDTFLRQLRVTERVRGFPYYWQHVEAMFIKRAIFFYRKWIMFAMTLFFPPKPCGGRAVAEAQTPDRVTIYTPFAAGRLAQQEA
;
A
#
# COMPACT_ATOMS: atom_id res chain seq x y z
N MET A 1 43.13 8.82 -22.09
CA MET A 1 42.47 9.78 -21.18
C MET A 1 40.96 9.59 -21.18
N ILE A 2 40.17 10.00 -22.19
CA ILE A 2 38.69 9.88 -22.14
C ILE A 2 38.21 8.44 -21.87
N ASN A 3 38.84 7.41 -22.47
CA ASN A 3 38.48 6.01 -22.20
C ASN A 3 38.77 5.56 -20.75
N CYS A 4 39.59 6.31 -20.00
CA CYS A 4 39.88 6.08 -18.59
C CYS A 4 38.83 6.73 -17.66
N LEU A 5 37.73 7.26 -18.21
CA LEU A 5 36.55 7.67 -17.43
C LEU A 5 35.69 6.46 -17.00
N ASN A 6 36.00 5.26 -17.49
CA ASN A 6 35.46 4.01 -16.97
C ASN A 6 36.46 3.43 -15.94
N PRO A 7 36.03 3.10 -14.71
CA PRO A 7 36.93 2.67 -13.64
C PRO A 7 37.64 1.34 -13.94
N ASP A 8 37.00 0.40 -14.63
CA ASP A 8 37.61 -0.89 -15.01
C ASP A 8 38.77 -0.66 -15.99
N ILE A 9 38.57 0.26 -16.94
CA ILE A 9 39.57 0.63 -17.95
C ILE A 9 40.71 1.43 -17.31
N ALA A 10 40.39 2.36 -16.40
CA ALA A 10 41.39 3.12 -15.65
C ALA A 10 42.26 2.23 -14.75
N MET A 11 41.65 1.26 -14.06
CA MET A 11 42.34 0.28 -13.23
C MET A 11 43.22 -0.64 -14.08
N ALA A 12 42.72 -1.17 -15.20
CA ALA A 12 43.49 -2.03 -16.10
C ALA A 12 44.74 -1.31 -16.62
N TYR A 13 44.62 -0.10 -17.18
CA TYR A 13 45.78 0.69 -17.62
C TYR A 13 46.69 1.08 -16.47
N GLY A 14 46.15 1.39 -15.28
CA GLY A 14 46.95 1.71 -14.09
C GLY A 14 47.83 0.53 -13.65
N VAL A 15 47.29 -0.69 -13.65
CA VAL A 15 48.04 -1.91 -13.33
C VAL A 15 49.08 -2.24 -14.40
N THR A 16 48.76 -2.09 -15.69
CA THR A 16 49.75 -2.27 -16.78
C THR A 16 50.91 -1.29 -16.67
N LEU A 17 50.62 0.01 -16.47
CA LEU A 17 51.67 1.03 -16.30
C LEU A 17 52.52 0.78 -15.05
N LEU A 18 51.92 0.32 -13.94
CA LEU A 18 52.66 -0.02 -12.72
C LEU A 18 53.58 -1.24 -12.94
N ALA A 19 53.15 -2.23 -13.71
CA ALA A 19 53.99 -3.36 -14.11
C ALA A 19 55.12 -2.96 -15.09
N GLU A 20 54.88 -2.01 -15.99
CA GLU A 20 55.93 -1.43 -16.85
C GLU A 20 56.99 -0.69 -16.02
N TYR A 21 56.57 0.08 -15.01
CA TYR A 21 57.50 0.73 -14.07
C TYR A 21 58.36 -0.25 -13.27
N GLU A 22 57.81 -1.40 -12.88
CA GLU A 22 58.54 -2.44 -12.15
C GLU A 22 59.49 -3.23 -13.06
N THR A 23 59.15 -3.41 -14.34
CA THR A 23 59.92 -4.24 -15.29
C THR A 23 60.98 -3.46 -16.09
N GLN A 24 60.84 -2.15 -16.25
CA GLN A 24 61.76 -1.31 -17.03
C GLN A 24 62.87 -0.64 -16.18
N GLY A 25 63.03 -1.03 -14.91
CA GLY A 25 64.07 -0.54 -13.99
C GLY A 25 65.49 -0.89 -14.45
N LYS A 26 66.05 -0.11 -15.40
CA LYS A 26 67.33 -0.41 -16.05
C LYS A 26 68.49 0.52 -15.68
N ASP A 27 68.21 1.74 -15.20
CA ASP A 27 69.25 2.73 -14.80
C ASP A 27 69.02 3.35 -13.39
N SER A 28 68.00 2.91 -12.66
CA SER A 28 67.82 3.23 -11.22
C SER A 28 67.00 2.13 -10.56
N ALA A 29 67.50 1.60 -9.43
CA ALA A 29 66.92 0.47 -8.72
C ALA A 29 65.72 0.86 -7.83
N ASP A 30 64.84 1.71 -8.36
CA ASP A 30 63.74 2.34 -7.66
C ASP A 30 62.48 2.33 -8.53
N GLY A 31 61.48 1.54 -8.11
CA GLY A 31 60.18 1.46 -8.79
C GLY A 31 59.34 2.74 -8.64
N LEU A 32 58.02 2.60 -8.79
CA LEU A 32 57.12 3.76 -8.75
C LEU A 32 57.22 4.53 -7.42
N ARG A 33 57.68 5.78 -7.48
CA ARG A 33 57.83 6.71 -6.34
C ARG A 33 56.89 7.90 -6.50
N TRP A 34 56.49 8.51 -5.38
CA TRP A 34 55.60 9.68 -5.40
C TRP A 34 56.07 10.84 -6.30
N GLY A 35 57.40 11.02 -6.46
CA GLY A 35 57.98 12.00 -7.37
C GLY A 35 57.97 11.61 -8.86
N THR A 36 57.80 10.33 -9.20
CA THR A 36 57.81 9.82 -10.60
C THR A 36 56.42 9.44 -11.14
N ILE A 37 55.36 9.51 -10.31
CA ILE A 37 53.96 9.22 -10.70
C ILE A 37 53.49 9.99 -11.95
N PHE A 38 54.00 11.20 -12.19
CA PHE A 38 53.65 12.03 -13.36
C PHE A 38 54.65 11.97 -14.53
N THR A 39 55.74 11.21 -14.39
CA THR A 39 56.62 10.87 -15.53
C THR A 39 56.00 9.74 -16.35
N SER A 40 56.53 9.47 -17.55
CA SER A 40 56.15 8.31 -18.36
C SER A 40 57.30 7.29 -18.36
N PRO A 41 57.04 5.97 -18.31
CA PRO A 41 58.10 4.96 -18.36
C PRO A 41 58.73 4.86 -19.77
N THR A 42 57.94 5.16 -20.82
CA THR A 42 58.41 5.16 -22.22
C THR A 42 58.12 6.51 -22.90
N PRO A 43 59.02 7.03 -23.74
CA PRO A 43 58.85 8.34 -24.39
C PRO A 43 57.67 8.39 -25.39
N ASP A 44 57.22 7.23 -25.88
CA ASP A 44 56.09 7.11 -26.80
C ASP A 44 54.72 7.13 -26.09
N GLN A 45 54.66 6.78 -24.81
CA GLN A 45 53.42 6.79 -24.03
C GLN A 45 53.16 8.17 -23.41
N ARG A 46 51.95 8.70 -23.63
CA ARG A 46 51.47 9.98 -23.04
C ARG A 46 50.59 9.80 -21.81
N LEU A 47 50.27 8.56 -21.42
CA LEU A 47 49.47 8.25 -20.24
C LEU A 47 50.40 7.84 -19.11
N THR A 48 50.23 8.42 -17.92
CA THR A 48 51.05 8.11 -16.75
C THR A 48 50.17 7.64 -15.60
N VAL A 49 50.77 6.98 -14.61
CA VAL A 49 50.04 6.46 -13.44
C VAL A 49 49.28 7.59 -12.71
N GLY A 50 49.87 8.78 -12.63
CA GLY A 50 49.23 9.97 -12.07
C GLY A 50 47.99 10.44 -12.84
N HIS A 51 48.00 10.32 -14.17
CA HIS A 51 46.80 10.58 -14.96
C HIS A 51 45.70 9.54 -14.68
N CYS A 52 46.03 8.27 -14.47
CA CYS A 52 45.05 7.27 -14.06
C CYS A 52 44.45 7.56 -12.66
N PHE A 53 45.26 7.97 -11.68
CA PHE A 53 44.76 8.38 -10.36
C PHE A 53 43.84 9.60 -10.45
N ILE A 54 44.20 10.63 -11.22
CA ILE A 54 43.33 11.81 -11.43
C ILE A 54 42.00 11.40 -12.08
N MET A 55 42.04 10.52 -13.10
CA MET A 55 40.83 10.04 -13.77
C MET A 55 39.92 9.24 -12.83
N LEU A 56 40.48 8.41 -11.93
CA LEU A 56 39.70 7.71 -10.89
C LEU A 56 39.06 8.65 -9.87
N ILE A 57 39.74 9.75 -9.49
CA ILE A 57 39.17 10.77 -8.60
C ILE A 57 38.03 11.52 -9.31
N VAL A 58 38.21 11.87 -10.59
CA VAL A 58 37.18 12.53 -11.42
C VAL A 58 35.97 11.60 -11.62
N ASP A 59 36.19 10.32 -11.88
CA ASP A 59 35.12 9.30 -11.97
C ASP A 59 34.39 9.15 -10.64
N GLY A 60 35.10 9.05 -9.51
CA GLY A 60 34.48 8.99 -8.18
C GLY A 60 33.58 10.19 -7.87
N LEU A 61 34.00 11.42 -8.25
CA LEU A 61 33.17 12.62 -8.12
C LEU A 61 31.96 12.60 -9.08
N LEU A 62 32.14 12.12 -10.30
CA LEU A 62 31.08 11.98 -11.29
C LEU A 62 30.04 10.94 -10.87
N LEU A 63 30.47 9.79 -10.36
CA LEU A 63 29.61 8.75 -9.78
C LEU A 63 28.90 9.22 -8.52
N MET A 64 29.54 10.03 -7.67
CA MET A 64 28.88 10.66 -6.52
C MET A 64 27.74 11.60 -6.97
N ILE A 65 27.96 12.43 -8.00
CA ILE A 65 26.94 13.31 -8.57
C ILE A 65 25.81 12.50 -9.23
N ILE A 66 26.14 11.43 -9.97
CA ILE A 66 25.15 10.52 -10.57
C ILE A 66 24.34 9.81 -9.48
N THR A 67 24.96 9.32 -8.41
CA THR A 67 24.28 8.62 -7.31
C THR A 67 23.31 9.56 -6.61
N TRP A 68 23.75 10.78 -6.26
CA TRP A 68 22.91 11.82 -5.67
C TRP A 68 21.71 12.18 -6.58
N TYR A 69 21.94 12.29 -7.89
CA TYR A 69 20.87 12.54 -8.87
C TYR A 69 19.89 11.36 -8.99
N VAL A 70 20.39 10.13 -9.10
CA VAL A 70 19.58 8.91 -9.25
C VAL A 70 18.76 8.65 -7.99
N GLU A 71 19.33 8.84 -6.80
CA GLU A 71 18.61 8.73 -5.53
C GLU A 71 17.48 9.77 -5.42
N ALA A 72 17.73 11.02 -5.82
CA ALA A 72 16.70 12.07 -5.81
C ALA A 72 15.57 11.84 -6.82
N VAL A 73 15.88 11.36 -8.04
CA VAL A 73 14.90 11.19 -9.13
C VAL A 73 14.22 9.82 -9.11
N TYR A 74 14.90 8.79 -8.61
CA TYR A 74 14.42 7.41 -8.51
C TYR A 74 14.78 6.78 -7.14
N PRO A 75 14.16 7.22 -6.03
CA PRO A 75 14.47 6.81 -4.65
C PRO A 75 14.01 5.38 -4.29
N GLY A 76 13.94 4.46 -5.26
CA GLY A 76 13.53 3.08 -5.02
C GLY A 76 12.09 2.95 -4.50
N GLY A 77 11.92 2.23 -3.39
CA GLY A 77 10.61 1.77 -2.91
C GLY A 77 9.87 2.71 -1.94
N GLU A 78 10.58 3.52 -1.15
CA GLU A 78 9.98 4.24 0.00
C GLU A 78 10.18 5.78 -0.04
N GLY A 79 10.76 6.33 -1.11
CA GLY A 79 10.92 7.78 -1.28
C GLY A 79 9.98 8.40 -2.32
N VAL A 80 9.74 9.71 -2.21
CA VAL A 80 8.97 10.47 -3.20
C VAL A 80 9.92 10.96 -4.30
N PRO A 81 9.76 10.53 -5.58
CA PRO A 81 10.67 10.93 -6.66
C PRO A 81 10.59 12.43 -6.94
N GLN A 82 11.74 13.09 -6.99
CA GLN A 82 11.84 14.49 -7.37
C GLN A 82 11.80 14.65 -8.90
N LYS A 83 11.48 15.86 -9.38
CA LYS A 83 11.48 16.17 -10.82
C LYS A 83 12.91 16.05 -11.36
N PRO A 84 13.14 15.56 -12.60
CA PRO A 84 14.50 15.40 -13.16
C PRO A 84 15.35 16.68 -13.20
N TRP A 85 14.75 17.86 -13.07
CA TRP A 85 15.42 19.16 -13.01
C TRP A 85 15.36 19.81 -11.61
N PHE A 86 15.25 19.01 -10.53
CA PHE A 86 15.12 19.51 -9.15
C PHE A 86 16.24 20.49 -8.77
N PHE A 87 17.48 20.20 -9.17
CA PHE A 87 18.66 21.02 -8.93
C PHE A 87 18.67 22.37 -9.68
N LEU A 88 17.69 22.65 -10.55
CA LEU A 88 17.49 23.97 -11.16
C LEU A 88 16.40 24.78 -10.46
N LEU A 89 15.60 24.16 -9.57
CA LEU A 89 14.58 24.88 -8.82
C LEU A 89 15.21 25.65 -7.66
N LYS A 90 14.93 26.95 -7.59
CA LYS A 90 15.34 27.80 -6.46
C LYS A 90 14.83 27.26 -5.12
N SER A 91 13.68 26.58 -5.10
CA SER A 91 13.08 25.96 -3.91
C SER A 91 13.84 24.75 -3.36
N TYR A 92 14.76 24.16 -4.12
CA TYR A 92 15.60 23.05 -3.66
C TYR A 92 16.81 23.57 -2.87
N TRP A 93 17.56 24.51 -3.45
CA TRP A 93 18.74 25.12 -2.82
C TRP A 93 18.40 26.11 -1.71
N PHE A 94 17.26 26.80 -1.87
CA PHE A 94 16.72 27.73 -0.90
C PHE A 94 15.30 27.28 -0.58
N PRO A 95 15.13 26.37 0.40
CA PRO A 95 13.79 26.06 0.89
C PRO A 95 13.17 27.36 1.40
N SER A 96 12.23 27.90 0.63
CA SER A 96 11.47 29.07 1.04
C SER A 96 10.73 28.67 2.31
N SER A 97 11.09 29.29 3.44
CA SER A 97 10.21 29.31 4.60
C SER A 97 8.89 29.91 4.11
N GLN A 98 7.89 29.06 3.86
CA GLN A 98 6.55 29.57 3.60
C GLN A 98 6.16 30.32 4.86
N GLU A 99 5.89 31.61 4.72
CA GLU A 99 5.47 32.43 5.84
C GLU A 99 4.30 31.75 6.54
N LYS A 100 4.36 31.71 7.88
CA LYS A 100 3.31 31.15 8.73
C LYS A 100 2.00 31.90 8.48
N LYS A 101 1.18 31.43 7.53
CA LYS A 101 -0.27 31.59 7.61
C LYS A 101 -0.69 30.80 8.83
N SER A 102 -0.87 31.51 9.96
CA SER A 102 -1.26 30.86 11.21
C SER A 102 -2.55 30.08 10.97
N VAL A 103 -2.60 28.83 11.46
CA VAL A 103 -3.77 27.95 11.28
C VAL A 103 -5.04 28.63 11.84
N ALA A 104 -4.89 29.43 12.90
CA ALA A 104 -5.91 30.31 13.46
C ALA A 104 -6.57 31.27 12.44
N SER A 105 -5.85 31.70 11.40
CA SER A 105 -6.34 32.62 10.37
C SER A 105 -7.00 31.94 9.15
N GLN A 106 -6.94 30.60 9.06
CA GLN A 106 -7.79 29.82 8.15
C GLN A 106 -9.06 29.33 8.87
N VAL A 107 -8.94 28.84 10.11
CA VAL A 107 -10.10 28.45 10.95
C VAL A 107 -11.09 29.60 11.16
N ALA A 108 -10.65 30.86 11.04
CA ALA A 108 -11.51 32.05 11.16
C ALA A 108 -12.02 32.63 9.82
N ARG A 109 -11.73 32.00 8.66
CA ARG A 109 -12.19 32.49 7.34
C ARG A 109 -13.16 31.56 6.63
N ASP A 110 -13.15 30.29 6.94
CA ASP A 110 -14.20 29.37 6.52
C ASP A 110 -15.41 29.54 7.46
N SER A 111 -16.20 30.59 7.18
CA SER A 111 -17.66 30.50 7.31
C SER A 111 -18.10 29.18 6.67
N PRO A 112 -19.11 28.46 7.20
CA PRO A 112 -19.43 27.09 6.78
C PRO A 112 -19.71 27.06 5.28
N SER A 113 -18.70 26.66 4.52
CA SER A 113 -18.68 26.64 3.06
C SER A 113 -19.40 25.39 2.60
N GLU A 114 -20.73 25.42 2.72
CA GLU A 114 -21.66 24.35 2.32
C GLU A 114 -21.07 22.97 2.59
N GLU A 115 -20.93 22.61 3.89
CA GLU A 115 -20.53 21.26 4.28
C GLU A 115 -21.42 20.27 3.52
N ARG A 116 -20.81 19.65 2.51
CA ARG A 116 -21.46 18.84 1.48
C ARG A 116 -22.54 17.98 2.11
N GLU A 117 -23.81 18.31 1.84
CA GLU A 117 -25.01 17.82 2.56
C GLU A 117 -25.11 16.26 2.58
N PHE A 118 -24.31 15.61 1.74
CA PHE A 118 -24.17 14.16 1.62
C PHE A 118 -23.12 13.49 2.54
N VAL A 119 -22.13 14.21 3.10
CA VAL A 119 -21.13 13.62 4.01
C VAL A 119 -21.69 13.59 5.42
N LYS A 120 -22.21 12.44 5.83
CA LYS A 120 -22.81 12.30 7.17
C LYS A 120 -21.71 12.18 8.21
N LEU A 121 -21.50 13.27 8.93
CA LEU A 121 -20.58 13.36 10.07
C LEU A 121 -21.37 13.24 11.38
N GLU A 122 -20.90 12.40 12.29
CA GLU A 122 -21.33 12.46 13.69
C GLU A 122 -20.79 13.74 14.32
N LYS A 123 -21.63 14.46 15.08
CA LYS A 123 -21.26 15.70 15.75
C LYS A 123 -19.93 15.53 16.48
N ASP A 124 -19.04 16.51 16.33
CA ASP A 124 -17.78 16.53 17.06
C ASP A 124 -18.03 16.57 18.58
N PRO A 125 -17.24 15.84 19.39
CA PRO A 125 -17.26 15.96 20.84
C PRO A 125 -16.76 17.34 21.28
N ASP A 126 -17.16 17.79 22.48
CA ASP A 126 -16.68 19.03 23.09
C ASP A 126 -15.23 18.89 23.63
N LEU A 127 -14.32 18.42 22.78
CA LEU A 127 -12.91 18.13 23.06
C LEU A 127 -12.01 18.85 22.06
N LYS A 128 -10.84 19.32 22.51
CA LYS A 128 -9.81 19.86 21.61
C LYS A 128 -9.25 18.72 20.76
N ALA A 129 -9.27 18.88 19.43
CA ALA A 129 -8.66 17.92 18.52
C ALA A 129 -7.13 17.83 18.77
N THR A 130 -6.59 16.62 18.64
CA THR A 130 -5.17 16.27 18.71
C THR A 130 -4.54 16.12 17.33
N ILE A 131 -5.34 15.90 16.28
CA ILE A 131 -4.90 16.04 14.88
C ILE A 131 -6.04 16.70 14.10
N ASN A 132 -5.73 17.70 13.29
CA ASN A 132 -6.67 18.32 12.36
C ASN A 132 -6.11 18.24 10.94
N VAL A 133 -6.59 17.29 10.16
CA VAL A 133 -6.30 17.16 8.73
C VAL A 133 -7.27 18.07 7.99
N VAL A 134 -6.77 19.04 7.23
CA VAL A 134 -7.57 20.00 6.46
C VAL A 134 -7.11 20.01 5.02
N GLY A 135 -8.03 19.86 4.07
CA GLY A 135 -7.78 20.01 2.64
C GLY A 135 -6.78 19.03 2.03
N LEU A 136 -6.70 17.79 2.53
CA LEU A 136 -5.72 16.82 2.05
C LEU A 136 -6.16 16.18 0.71
N SER A 137 -5.63 16.69 -0.40
CA SER A 137 -5.75 16.05 -1.73
C SER A 137 -4.43 15.40 -2.18
N LYS A 138 -4.55 14.22 -2.81
CA LYS A 138 -3.47 13.48 -3.46
C LYS A 138 -3.95 12.94 -4.81
N THR A 139 -3.45 13.50 -5.92
CA THR A 139 -3.69 12.97 -7.26
C THR A 139 -2.46 12.27 -7.82
N TYR A 140 -2.66 11.12 -8.49
CA TYR A 140 -1.62 10.44 -9.25
C TYR A 140 -1.76 10.77 -10.73
N GLY A 141 -0.93 11.72 -11.18
CA GLY A 141 -0.80 12.05 -12.59
C GLY A 141 -0.26 10.87 -13.40
N THR A 142 -0.92 10.55 -14.52
CA THR A 142 -0.40 9.59 -15.50
C THR A 142 0.74 10.24 -16.28
N SER A 143 1.97 9.78 -16.02
CA SER A 143 3.18 10.34 -16.64
C SER A 143 3.09 10.34 -18.17
N ILE A 144 3.55 11.42 -18.81
CA ILE A 144 3.38 11.68 -20.25
C ILE A 144 3.95 10.53 -21.10
N PHE A 145 5.11 9.99 -20.71
CA PHE A 145 5.70 8.81 -21.36
C PHE A 145 4.81 7.57 -21.27
N LYS A 146 4.07 7.37 -20.17
CA LYS A 146 3.15 6.23 -20.04
C LYS A 146 1.94 6.40 -20.95
N LYS A 147 1.40 7.63 -21.08
CA LYS A 147 0.35 7.94 -22.08
C LYS A 147 0.82 7.68 -23.51
N LEU A 148 2.08 8.03 -23.81
CA LEU A 148 2.71 7.81 -25.12
C LEU A 148 2.92 6.33 -25.44
N PHE A 149 3.38 5.52 -24.47
CA PHE A 149 3.65 4.09 -24.68
C PHE A 149 2.41 3.18 -24.65
N ASP A 150 1.35 3.53 -23.91
CA ASP A 150 0.10 2.77 -23.89
C ASP A 150 -0.86 3.14 -25.06
N CYS A 151 -0.48 4.09 -25.93
CA CYS A 151 -1.29 4.60 -27.06
C CYS A 151 -2.71 5.08 -26.67
N GLN A 152 -2.90 5.51 -25.41
CA GLN A 152 -4.19 5.97 -24.87
C GLN A 152 -4.31 7.49 -24.95
N PHE A 153 -4.56 8.00 -26.16
CA PHE A 153 -4.85 9.42 -26.40
C PHE A 153 -6.32 9.77 -26.11
N GLY A 154 -6.71 9.66 -24.85
CA GLY A 154 -7.98 10.17 -24.33
C GLY A 154 -7.78 10.94 -23.02
N LYS A 155 -8.79 11.71 -22.60
CA LYS A 155 -8.87 12.28 -21.24
C LYS A 155 -9.14 11.16 -20.22
N LEU A 156 -8.16 10.28 -20.00
CA LEU A 156 -8.10 9.49 -18.78
C LEU A 156 -7.78 10.46 -17.64
N SER A 157 -8.83 10.78 -16.88
CA SER A 157 -8.82 11.67 -15.72
C SER A 157 -7.72 11.26 -14.73
N GLU A 158 -7.19 12.25 -14.02
CA GLU A 158 -6.20 12.00 -12.97
C GLU A 158 -6.78 11.03 -11.94
N LYS A 159 -6.01 10.00 -11.56
CA LYS A 159 -6.44 9.10 -10.49
C LYS A 159 -6.26 9.83 -9.17
N LYS A 160 -7.31 10.54 -8.74
CA LYS A 160 -7.45 11.05 -7.37
C LYS A 160 -7.41 9.86 -6.41
N ALA A 161 -6.43 9.83 -5.51
CA ALA A 161 -6.32 8.82 -4.47
C ALA A 161 -6.98 9.29 -3.19
N VAL A 162 -6.86 10.58 -2.89
CA VAL A 162 -7.61 11.30 -1.87
C VAL A 162 -7.95 12.68 -2.45
N ASP A 163 -9.11 13.23 -2.16
CA ASP A 163 -9.49 14.58 -2.53
C ASP A 163 -10.23 15.26 -1.36
N ASP A 164 -9.71 16.42 -0.94
CA ASP A 164 -10.26 17.28 0.12
C ASP A 164 -10.62 16.53 1.42
N LEU A 165 -9.73 15.62 1.86
CA LEU A 165 -9.95 14.90 3.12
C LEU A 165 -9.78 15.85 4.31
N ASN A 166 -10.90 16.11 4.97
CA ASN A 166 -10.99 16.84 6.23
C ASN A 166 -11.30 15.83 7.35
N LEU A 167 -10.44 15.74 8.38
CA LEU A 167 -10.60 14.77 9.47
C LEU A 167 -9.98 15.26 10.78
N LYS A 168 -10.77 15.22 11.85
CA LYS A 168 -10.36 15.56 13.22
C LYS A 168 -10.18 14.29 14.04
N MET A 169 -9.07 14.19 14.77
CA MET A 169 -8.81 13.14 15.75
C MET A 169 -8.73 13.75 17.15
N TYR A 170 -9.19 13.02 18.16
CA TYR A 170 -9.35 13.51 19.53
C TYR A 170 -8.58 12.62 20.52
N HIS A 171 -8.05 13.23 21.57
CA HIS A 171 -7.42 12.51 22.67
C HIS A 171 -8.47 11.78 23.54
N GLY A 172 -8.14 10.55 23.95
CA GLY A 172 -8.94 9.75 24.88
C GLY A 172 -8.57 9.99 26.35
N VAL A 173 -9.53 10.53 27.10
CA VAL A 173 -9.68 10.53 28.58
C VAL A 173 -8.41 10.31 29.43
N THR A 174 -7.67 11.37 29.70
CA THR A 174 -7.20 11.73 31.06
C THR A 174 -6.61 13.15 31.04
N SER A 175 -7.16 14.05 31.84
CA SER A 175 -6.58 15.39 32.01
C SER A 175 -5.32 15.31 32.90
N PRO A 176 -4.16 15.84 32.47
CA PRO A 176 -3.01 15.96 33.36
C PRO A 176 -3.30 16.99 34.45
N SER A 177 -2.85 16.72 35.68
CA SER A 177 -3.12 17.57 36.87
C SER A 177 -2.52 18.98 36.78
N SER A 178 -1.60 19.22 35.85
CA SER A 178 -1.13 20.56 35.43
C SER A 178 -0.39 20.47 34.09
N GLY A 179 -0.70 21.33 33.13
CA GLY A 179 0.01 21.41 31.85
C GLY A 179 -0.89 21.82 30.67
N THR A 180 -0.32 22.41 29.63
CA THR A 180 -1.00 22.81 28.39
C THR A 180 -0.88 21.76 27.29
N ALA A 181 -1.94 21.58 26.49
CA ALA A 181 -1.91 20.73 25.30
C ALA A 181 -2.09 21.57 24.02
N TYR A 182 -1.17 21.43 23.07
CA TYR A 182 -1.25 21.89 21.69
C TYR A 182 -0.84 20.73 20.77
N ILE A 183 -1.17 20.82 19.48
CA ILE A 183 -0.59 19.94 18.45
C ILE A 183 0.67 20.62 17.88
N ASP A 184 1.43 21.26 18.77
CA ASP A 184 2.63 22.11 18.64
C ASP A 184 2.97 22.78 17.28
N ASP A 185 1.98 23.18 16.48
CA ASP A 185 2.14 24.00 15.27
C ASP A 185 3.20 23.46 14.26
N TYR A 186 3.44 22.14 14.25
CA TYR A 186 4.48 21.47 13.48
C TYR A 186 3.98 20.98 12.11
N ASP A 187 4.59 21.44 11.00
CA ASP A 187 4.44 20.79 9.69
C ASP A 187 5.35 19.55 9.64
N ILE A 188 4.75 18.41 9.29
CA ILE A 188 5.42 17.11 9.04
C ILE A 188 6.51 17.19 7.95
N ARG A 189 6.49 18.24 7.11
CA ARG A 189 7.50 18.52 6.08
C ARG A 189 8.74 19.26 6.59
N THR A 190 8.68 19.89 7.76
CA THR A 190 9.75 20.78 8.26
C THR A 190 10.33 20.37 9.60
N SER A 191 9.66 19.49 10.34
CA SER A 191 9.89 19.28 11.78
C SER A 191 10.16 17.80 12.05
N LEU A 192 11.43 17.39 11.98
CA LEU A 192 11.84 16.05 12.41
C LEU A 192 11.77 15.95 13.95
N PRO A 193 11.30 14.82 14.52
CA PRO A 193 11.17 14.68 15.96
C PRO A 193 12.54 14.77 16.66
N GLN A 194 12.58 15.46 17.79
CA GLN A 194 13.73 15.43 18.69
C GLN A 194 13.99 13.99 19.15
N GLY A 195 15.27 13.62 19.29
CA GLY A 195 15.67 12.26 19.64
C GLY A 195 15.05 11.82 20.97
N ARG A 196 14.27 10.74 20.94
CA ARG A 196 13.57 10.20 22.11
C ARG A 196 14.44 9.17 22.82
N GLU A 197 14.50 9.24 24.15
CA GLU A 197 15.28 8.29 24.95
C GLU A 197 14.65 6.88 24.91
N PHE A 198 15.51 5.86 24.86
CA PHE A 198 15.08 4.47 24.80
C PHE A 198 14.84 3.90 26.20
N PHE A 199 13.60 3.52 26.49
CA PHE A 199 13.22 2.88 27.75
C PHE A 199 13.13 1.36 27.58
N GLU A 200 14.20 0.64 27.94
CA GLU A 200 14.28 -0.82 27.84
C GLU A 200 13.11 -1.55 28.53
N LYS A 201 12.64 -1.01 29.67
CA LYS A 201 11.48 -1.56 30.40
C LYS A 201 10.16 -1.45 29.62
N GLU A 202 9.94 -0.36 28.87
CA GLU A 202 8.76 -0.21 28.01
C GLU A 202 8.84 -1.20 26.84
N ALA A 203 10.03 -1.38 26.25
CA ALA A 203 10.24 -2.36 25.19
C ALA A 203 9.95 -3.80 25.67
N ILE A 204 10.42 -4.19 26.85
CA ILE A 204 10.16 -5.53 27.40
C ILE A 204 8.66 -5.75 27.69
N ASP A 205 7.96 -4.77 28.30
CA ASP A 205 6.51 -4.85 28.55
C ASP A 205 5.72 -5.10 27.25
N ILE A 206 6.00 -4.33 26.20
CA ILE A 206 5.32 -4.47 24.91
C ILE A 206 5.62 -5.83 24.26
N LEU A 207 6.87 -6.33 24.33
CA LEU A 207 7.24 -7.66 23.81
C LEU A 207 6.54 -8.81 24.56
N THR A 208 6.36 -8.68 25.87
CA THR A 208 5.60 -9.64 26.71
C THR A 208 4.11 -9.60 26.38
N ARG A 209 3.50 -8.40 26.27
CA ARG A 209 2.09 -8.23 25.89
C ARG A 209 1.80 -8.77 24.49
N LEU A 210 2.77 -8.72 23.58
CA LEU A 210 2.71 -9.33 22.24
C LEU A 210 3.10 -10.82 22.20
N ARG A 211 3.46 -11.44 23.34
CA ARG A 211 3.92 -12.84 23.45
C ARG A 211 5.07 -13.19 22.48
N ILE A 212 6.05 -12.29 22.34
CA ILE A 212 7.26 -12.51 21.53
C ILE A 212 8.57 -12.46 22.34
N GLU A 213 8.47 -12.33 23.67
CA GLU A 213 9.56 -12.38 24.65
C GLU A 213 10.54 -13.56 24.43
N ALA A 214 10.03 -14.78 24.16
CA ALA A 214 10.86 -15.97 23.93
C ALA A 214 11.80 -15.87 22.71
N LYS A 215 11.60 -14.86 21.85
CA LYS A 215 12.46 -14.55 20.71
C LYS A 215 13.12 -13.16 20.80
N MET A 216 13.15 -12.50 21.97
CA MET A 216 13.71 -11.15 22.13
C MET A 216 15.18 -11.03 21.68
N HIS A 217 15.98 -12.09 21.85
CA HIS A 217 17.38 -12.15 21.42
C HIS A 217 17.59 -12.77 20.03
N ALA A 218 16.51 -13.15 19.33
CA ALA A 218 16.60 -13.70 17.98
C ALA A 218 16.73 -12.56 16.94
N ARG A 219 17.51 -12.80 15.88
CA ARG A 219 17.61 -11.84 14.76
C ARG A 219 16.25 -11.69 14.08
N ALA A 220 15.82 -10.45 13.81
CA ALA A 220 14.53 -10.16 13.19
C ALA A 220 14.27 -10.93 11.88
N SER A 221 15.33 -11.32 11.14
CA SER A 221 15.22 -12.14 9.93
C SER A 221 14.61 -13.53 10.17
N THR A 222 14.83 -14.16 11.34
CA THR A 222 14.36 -15.51 11.68
C THR A 222 12.94 -15.55 12.27
N LEU A 223 12.31 -14.39 12.42
CA LEU A 223 10.90 -14.27 12.82
C LEU A 223 9.96 -14.63 11.67
N SER A 224 8.81 -15.23 12.01
CA SER A 224 7.71 -15.46 11.04
C SER A 224 7.10 -14.13 10.57
N GLY A 225 6.31 -14.14 9.49
CA GLY A 225 5.65 -12.93 8.99
C GLY A 225 4.78 -12.22 10.05
N GLY A 226 4.00 -12.99 10.82
CA GLY A 226 3.23 -12.45 11.94
C GLY A 226 4.10 -11.92 13.09
N GLN A 227 5.19 -12.61 13.42
CA GLN A 227 6.15 -12.13 14.44
C GLN A 227 6.87 -10.84 14.00
N LYS A 228 7.15 -10.67 12.70
CA LYS A 228 7.71 -9.43 12.14
C LYS A 228 6.70 -8.28 12.21
N ARG A 229 5.42 -8.52 11.95
CA ARG A 229 4.35 -7.50 12.16
C ARG A 229 4.24 -7.09 13.63
N LYS A 230 4.21 -8.05 14.57
CA LYS A 230 4.25 -7.76 16.01
C LYS A 230 5.47 -6.92 16.40
N LEU A 231 6.67 -7.27 15.92
CA LEU A 231 7.88 -6.49 16.19
C LEU A 231 7.80 -5.07 15.59
N SER A 232 7.26 -4.91 14.38
CA SER A 232 7.03 -3.60 13.76
C SER A 232 6.10 -2.72 14.61
N LEU A 233 4.98 -3.30 15.07
CA LEU A 233 4.06 -2.63 15.99
C LEU A 233 4.72 -2.26 17.31
N ALA A 234 5.55 -3.14 17.88
CA ALA A 234 6.32 -2.83 19.08
C ALA A 234 7.25 -1.63 18.88
N VAL A 235 7.97 -1.58 17.75
CA VAL A 235 8.86 -0.45 17.39
C VAL A 235 8.09 0.86 17.24
N ALA A 236 6.88 0.86 16.68
CA ALA A 236 6.03 2.05 16.58
C ALA A 236 5.52 2.56 17.95
N LEU A 237 5.34 1.64 18.91
CA LEU A 237 4.84 1.95 20.26
C LEU A 237 5.94 2.35 21.26
N ILE A 238 7.19 1.92 21.09
CA ILE A 238 8.28 2.28 22.01
C ILE A 238 8.61 3.78 21.96
N GLY A 239 8.99 4.36 23.10
CA GLY A 239 9.50 5.72 23.20
C GLY A 239 8.40 6.77 23.39
N GLY A 240 7.30 6.43 24.07
CA GLY A 240 6.27 7.40 24.46
C GLY A 240 5.56 8.12 23.31
N SER A 241 5.40 7.51 22.12
CA SER A 241 4.73 8.14 20.96
C SER A 241 3.28 8.57 21.30
N GLU A 242 3.02 9.87 21.40
CA GLU A 242 1.67 10.42 21.64
C GLU A 242 0.70 10.15 20.48
N ILE A 243 1.23 10.19 19.26
CA ILE A 243 0.54 9.87 18.01
C ILE A 243 1.23 8.66 17.38
N VAL A 244 0.44 7.67 16.97
CA VAL A 244 0.91 6.46 16.28
C VAL A 244 0.06 6.24 15.03
N MET A 245 0.70 6.06 13.88
CA MET A 245 0.04 5.70 12.62
C MET A 245 0.37 4.25 12.27
N LEU A 246 -0.65 3.45 12.00
CA LEU A 246 -0.52 2.01 11.74
C LEU A 246 -1.23 1.65 10.43
N ASP A 247 -0.46 1.17 9.46
CA ASP A 247 -0.98 0.69 8.18
C ASP A 247 -1.12 -0.84 8.18
N GLU A 248 -2.37 -1.31 8.12
CA GLU A 248 -2.78 -2.73 8.20
C GLU A 248 -1.97 -3.61 9.17
N PRO A 249 -1.83 -3.22 10.47
CA PRO A 249 -0.90 -3.86 11.41
C PRO A 249 -1.19 -5.36 11.63
N THR A 250 -2.44 -5.79 11.42
CA THR A 250 -2.90 -7.17 11.65
C THR A 250 -2.97 -8.05 10.42
N SER A 251 -2.72 -7.50 9.21
CA SER A 251 -2.93 -8.08 7.87
C SER A 251 -2.69 -9.60 7.78
N GLY A 252 -1.51 -10.06 7.31
CA GLY A 252 -1.14 -11.48 7.31
C GLY A 252 -0.68 -11.99 8.68
N MET A 253 -1.54 -11.91 9.71
CA MET A 253 -1.39 -12.56 11.02
C MET A 253 -2.47 -13.64 11.22
N ASP A 254 -2.18 -14.64 12.05
CA ASP A 254 -3.19 -15.62 12.48
C ASP A 254 -4.22 -14.99 13.44
N PRO A 255 -5.42 -15.58 13.61
CA PRO A 255 -6.47 -15.00 14.46
C PRO A 255 -6.05 -14.81 15.93
N GLY A 256 -5.26 -15.71 16.49
CA GLY A 256 -4.78 -15.59 17.88
C GLY A 256 -3.83 -14.40 18.05
N ALA A 257 -2.84 -14.29 17.17
CA ALA A 257 -1.93 -13.16 17.11
C ALA A 257 -2.64 -11.83 16.84
N ARG A 258 -3.74 -11.83 16.08
CA ARG A 258 -4.58 -10.66 15.83
C ARG A 258 -5.28 -10.18 17.11
N HIS A 259 -5.92 -11.07 17.87
CA HIS A 259 -6.54 -10.72 19.15
C HIS A 259 -5.54 -10.18 20.18
N GLU A 260 -4.30 -10.71 20.20
CA GLU A 260 -3.23 -10.19 21.05
C GLU A 260 -2.84 -8.75 20.66
N THR A 261 -2.69 -8.47 19.35
CA THR A 261 -2.49 -7.10 18.83
C THR A 261 -3.66 -6.18 19.19
N TRP A 262 -4.90 -6.62 19.00
CA TRP A 262 -6.09 -5.83 19.36
C TRP A 262 -6.13 -5.49 20.86
N THR A 263 -5.79 -6.46 21.73
CA THR A 263 -5.73 -6.25 23.18
C THR A 263 -4.67 -5.21 23.57
N LEU A 264 -3.50 -5.25 22.92
CA LEU A 264 -2.47 -4.24 23.08
C LEU A 264 -2.97 -2.85 22.67
N LEU A 265 -3.52 -2.72 21.45
CA LEU A 265 -4.01 -1.46 20.90
C LEU A 265 -5.15 -0.86 21.73
N GLN A 266 -6.10 -1.69 22.18
CA GLN A 266 -7.20 -1.28 23.04
C GLN A 266 -6.74 -0.77 24.41
N THR A 267 -5.57 -1.22 24.88
CA THR A 267 -4.95 -0.69 26.10
C THR A 267 -4.21 0.62 25.80
N GLU A 268 -3.39 0.68 24.75
CA GLU A 268 -2.59 1.86 24.40
C GLU A 268 -3.43 3.06 23.93
N LYS A 269 -4.63 2.85 23.36
CA LYS A 269 -5.50 3.96 22.92
C LYS A 269 -5.99 4.86 24.07
N SER A 270 -5.94 4.37 25.31
CA SER A 270 -6.20 5.18 26.50
C SER A 270 -5.07 6.18 26.82
N ARG A 271 -3.85 5.90 26.33
CA ARG A 271 -2.64 6.71 26.58
C ARG A 271 -2.27 7.60 25.39
N ARG A 272 -2.72 7.26 24.17
CA ARG A 272 -2.17 7.75 22.90
C ARG A 272 -3.24 7.84 21.82
N THR A 273 -3.08 8.78 20.88
CA THR A 273 -3.93 8.85 19.68
C THR A 273 -3.39 7.88 18.62
N ILE A 274 -4.22 6.92 18.19
CA ILE A 274 -3.84 5.92 17.20
C ILE A 274 -4.67 6.12 15.93
N LEU A 275 -3.99 6.39 14.81
CA LEU A 275 -4.58 6.32 13.47
C LEU A 275 -4.33 4.92 12.90
N LEU A 276 -5.40 4.24 12.51
CA LEU A 276 -5.37 2.88 11.99
C LEU A 276 -6.06 2.82 10.62
N THR A 277 -5.36 2.30 9.61
CA THR A 277 -5.97 1.86 8.34
C THR A 277 -6.11 0.35 8.36
N THR A 278 -7.30 -0.14 8.02
CA THR A 278 -7.60 -1.58 7.95
C THR A 278 -8.69 -1.89 6.93
N HIS A 279 -8.63 -3.08 6.35
CA HIS A 279 -9.68 -3.68 5.53
C HIS A 279 -10.57 -4.66 6.33
N PHE A 280 -10.27 -4.92 7.61
CA PHE A 280 -11.11 -5.74 8.49
C PHE A 280 -12.11 -4.85 9.23
N MET A 281 -13.40 -4.98 8.92
CA MET A 281 -14.42 -4.12 9.53
C MET A 281 -14.67 -4.49 11.00
N GLU A 282 -14.51 -5.76 11.40
CA GLU A 282 -14.40 -6.18 12.82
C GLU A 282 -13.31 -5.40 13.60
N GLU A 283 -12.14 -5.15 12.99
CA GLU A 283 -11.05 -4.42 13.64
C GLU A 283 -11.41 -2.94 13.83
N ALA A 284 -12.00 -2.34 12.79
CA ALA A 284 -12.48 -0.95 12.84
C ALA A 284 -13.59 -0.77 13.91
N ASP A 285 -14.52 -1.72 14.02
CA ASP A 285 -15.63 -1.69 14.97
C ASP A 285 -15.22 -1.97 16.43
N LEU A 286 -14.19 -2.81 16.65
CA LEU A 286 -13.67 -3.12 17.98
C LEU A 286 -12.73 -2.03 18.53
N LEU A 287 -11.82 -1.51 17.71
CA LEU A 287 -10.77 -0.57 18.14
C LEU A 287 -11.18 0.89 17.93
N GLY A 288 -11.93 1.19 16.88
CA GLY A 288 -12.19 2.54 16.40
C GLY A 288 -13.26 3.30 17.21
N ASP A 289 -12.84 4.31 17.95
CA ASP A 289 -13.76 5.25 18.63
C ASP A 289 -14.51 6.14 17.61
N ARG A 290 -13.85 6.47 16.49
CA ARG A 290 -14.47 7.03 15.27
C ARG A 290 -13.91 6.30 14.06
N ILE A 291 -14.79 5.89 13.16
CA ILE A 291 -14.49 5.20 11.90
C ILE A 291 -14.74 6.20 10.77
N ALA A 292 -13.86 6.20 9.77
CA ALA A 292 -13.97 7.02 8.56
C ALA A 292 -13.95 6.11 7.34
N ILE A 293 -15.00 6.16 6.50
CA ILE A 293 -15.09 5.33 5.30
C ILE A 293 -14.76 6.21 4.08
N LEU A 294 -13.72 5.82 3.34
CA LEU A 294 -13.29 6.51 2.12
C LEU A 294 -13.65 5.67 0.89
N ALA A 295 -14.21 6.30 -0.14
CA ALA A 295 -14.49 5.68 -1.44
C ALA A 295 -14.27 6.69 -2.56
N HIS A 296 -13.73 6.23 -3.70
CA HIS A 296 -13.35 7.07 -4.86
C HIS A 296 -12.44 8.27 -4.50
N GLY A 297 -11.67 8.14 -3.42
CA GLY A 297 -10.80 9.20 -2.90
C GLY A 297 -11.50 10.26 -2.03
N GLN A 298 -12.82 10.19 -1.84
CA GLN A 298 -13.57 11.11 -0.97
C GLN A 298 -13.98 10.43 0.33
N LEU A 299 -14.07 11.21 1.41
CA LEU A 299 -14.68 10.79 2.67
C LEU A 299 -16.20 10.67 2.48
N GLN A 300 -16.77 9.49 2.75
CA GLN A 300 -18.19 9.22 2.58
C GLN A 300 -18.99 9.45 3.86
N CYS A 301 -18.42 9.05 5.00
CA CYS A 301 -18.97 9.25 6.33
C CYS A 301 -17.88 9.16 7.39
N CYS A 302 -18.12 9.78 8.56
CA CYS A 302 -17.27 9.63 9.73
C CYS A 302 -18.09 9.69 11.02
N GLY A 303 -17.86 8.74 11.93
CA GLY A 303 -18.50 8.69 13.24
C GLY A 303 -18.22 7.39 13.98
N SER A 304 -18.77 7.26 15.18
CA SER A 304 -18.72 6.04 15.98
C SER A 304 -19.35 4.84 15.25
N GLY A 305 -18.89 3.62 15.56
CA GLY A 305 -19.45 2.41 14.95
C GLY A 305 -20.97 2.28 15.16
N MET A 306 -21.47 2.71 16.32
CA MET A 306 -22.91 2.78 16.62
C MET A 306 -23.66 3.80 15.76
N PHE A 307 -23.11 5.00 15.57
CA PHE A 307 -23.71 6.01 14.69
C PHE A 307 -23.81 5.54 13.24
N LEU A 308 -22.71 4.97 12.71
CA LEU A 308 -22.69 4.49 11.32
C LEU A 308 -23.67 3.33 11.11
N LYS A 309 -23.75 2.37 12.04
CA LYS A 309 -24.76 1.29 12.03
C LYS A 309 -26.19 1.81 12.13
N ALA A 310 -26.45 2.82 12.96
CA ALA A 310 -27.79 3.41 13.07
C ALA A 310 -28.20 4.21 11.82
N GLN A 311 -27.23 4.81 11.11
CA GLN A 311 -27.49 5.76 10.02
C GLN A 311 -27.44 5.14 8.61
N TYR A 312 -26.70 4.03 8.44
CA TYR A 312 -26.56 3.30 7.17
C TYR A 312 -27.02 1.84 7.25
N GLY A 313 -27.23 1.30 8.46
CA GLY A 313 -27.72 -0.05 8.64
C GLY A 313 -29.17 -0.23 8.20
N ILE A 314 -29.45 -1.42 7.69
CA ILE A 314 -30.77 -1.82 7.18
C ILE A 314 -31.76 -2.17 8.31
N GLY A 315 -31.26 -2.46 9.52
CA GLY A 315 -32.07 -2.79 10.69
C GLY A 315 -31.45 -3.92 11.52
N TYR A 316 -32.26 -4.46 12.43
CA TYR A 316 -31.92 -5.70 13.12
C TYR A 316 -32.29 -6.90 12.25
N HIS A 317 -31.46 -7.93 12.28
CA HIS A 317 -31.71 -9.18 11.58
C HIS A 317 -32.32 -10.19 12.54
N LEU A 318 -33.60 -10.50 12.38
CA LEU A 318 -34.25 -11.61 13.07
C LEU A 318 -34.09 -12.87 12.22
N ILE A 319 -33.22 -13.76 12.65
CA ILE A 319 -33.03 -15.09 12.08
C ILE A 319 -34.02 -16.04 12.77
N VAL A 320 -34.84 -16.73 12.00
CA VAL A 320 -35.83 -17.70 12.47
C VAL A 320 -35.52 -19.04 11.81
N VAL A 321 -35.29 -20.07 12.63
CA VAL A 321 -35.05 -21.44 12.19
C VAL A 321 -36.33 -22.25 12.37
N TYR A 322 -36.76 -22.96 11.34
CA TYR A 322 -37.95 -23.80 11.34
C TYR A 322 -37.61 -25.29 11.49
N GLU A 323 -38.51 -26.03 12.12
CA GLU A 323 -38.25 -27.41 12.58
C GLU A 323 -38.25 -28.45 11.45
N ASN A 324 -38.95 -28.18 10.33
CA ASN A 324 -39.06 -29.08 9.18
C ASN A 324 -38.46 -28.44 7.92
N SER A 325 -37.66 -29.20 7.15
CA SER A 325 -37.07 -28.74 5.87
C SER A 325 -38.08 -28.61 4.73
N SER A 326 -39.28 -29.18 4.89
CA SER A 326 -40.45 -28.91 4.05
C SER A 326 -41.24 -27.70 4.57
N THR A 327 -40.55 -26.64 5.00
CA THR A 327 -41.16 -25.35 5.35
C THR A 327 -41.97 -24.88 4.15
N SER A 328 -43.28 -24.75 4.30
CA SER A 328 -44.09 -24.13 3.27
C SER A 328 -43.99 -22.60 3.43
N ASP A 329 -43.91 -21.86 2.32
CA ASP A 329 -43.86 -20.39 2.31
C ASP A 329 -44.96 -19.74 3.17
N ARG A 330 -46.08 -20.47 3.38
CA ARG A 330 -47.15 -20.16 4.31
C ARG A 330 -46.69 -19.89 5.74
N LEU A 331 -45.79 -20.69 6.32
CA LEU A 331 -45.29 -20.48 7.69
C LEU A 331 -44.44 -19.22 7.78
N VAL A 332 -43.59 -18.97 6.78
CA VAL A 332 -42.78 -17.75 6.67
C VAL A 332 -43.68 -16.52 6.49
N THR A 333 -44.76 -16.65 5.72
CA THR A 333 -45.78 -15.58 5.54
C THR A 333 -46.56 -15.32 6.82
N GLN A 334 -46.98 -16.36 7.56
CA GLN A 334 -47.64 -16.21 8.85
C GLN A 334 -46.72 -15.55 9.90
N THR A 335 -45.43 -15.88 9.90
CA THR A 335 -44.43 -15.21 10.73
C THR A 335 -44.29 -13.74 10.34
N LEU A 336 -44.25 -13.42 9.04
CA LEU A 336 -44.23 -12.04 8.54
C LEU A 336 -45.50 -11.26 8.91
N GLU A 337 -46.68 -11.88 8.86
CA GLU A 337 -47.96 -11.30 9.31
C GLU A 337 -47.98 -11.03 10.82
N LEU A 338 -47.35 -11.88 11.65
CA LEU A 338 -47.21 -11.64 13.09
C LEU A 338 -46.28 -10.46 13.37
N LEU A 339 -45.09 -10.45 12.73
CA LEU A 339 -44.09 -9.40 12.90
C LEU A 339 -44.62 -8.02 12.44
N SER A 340 -45.36 -7.98 11.32
CA SER A 340 -45.92 -6.74 10.76
C SER A 340 -47.08 -6.13 11.56
N ARG A 341 -47.71 -6.87 12.50
CA ARG A 341 -48.63 -6.29 13.50
C ARG A 341 -47.91 -5.39 14.49
N HIS A 342 -46.64 -5.68 14.76
CA HIS A 342 -45.83 -4.98 15.76
C HIS A 342 -44.94 -3.90 15.14
N VAL A 343 -44.39 -4.16 13.96
CA VAL A 343 -43.36 -3.31 13.34
C VAL A 343 -43.80 -2.91 11.93
N SER A 344 -43.83 -1.60 11.66
CA SER A 344 -44.35 -1.02 10.41
C SER A 344 -43.52 -1.32 9.16
N GLU A 345 -42.25 -1.73 9.34
CA GLU A 345 -41.30 -1.98 8.26
C GLU A 345 -40.49 -3.25 8.59
N VAL A 346 -41.08 -4.39 8.21
CA VAL A 346 -40.45 -5.72 8.26
C VAL A 346 -40.33 -6.25 6.83
N ARG A 347 -39.18 -6.79 6.45
CA ARG A 347 -38.96 -7.42 5.14
C ARG A 347 -38.27 -8.76 5.29
N LEU A 348 -38.74 -9.77 4.57
CA LEU A 348 -37.98 -11.01 4.38
C LEU A 348 -36.79 -10.72 3.45
N GLN A 349 -35.57 -10.94 3.92
CA GLN A 349 -34.34 -10.73 3.15
C GLN A 349 -33.92 -12.01 2.43
N THR A 350 -33.87 -13.12 3.15
CA THR A 350 -33.49 -14.44 2.65
C THR A 350 -34.34 -15.51 3.32
N PHE A 351 -34.72 -16.53 2.55
CA PHE A 351 -35.27 -17.77 3.07
C PHE A 351 -34.55 -18.92 2.37
N VAL A 352 -33.78 -19.72 3.11
CA VAL A 352 -32.92 -20.77 2.57
C VAL A 352 -33.02 -22.01 3.47
N GLY A 353 -33.61 -23.08 2.93
CA GLY A 353 -33.80 -24.34 3.66
C GLY A 353 -34.72 -24.19 4.87
N GLN A 354 -34.13 -24.17 6.07
CA GLN A 354 -34.83 -24.02 7.34
C GLN A 354 -34.70 -22.62 7.95
N GLU A 355 -33.91 -21.72 7.35
CA GLU A 355 -33.59 -20.42 7.96
C GLU A 355 -34.24 -19.27 7.16
N ALA A 356 -34.99 -18.41 7.85
CA ALA A 356 -35.51 -17.15 7.31
C ALA A 356 -34.90 -15.96 8.06
N THR A 357 -34.38 -14.99 7.32
CA THR A 357 -33.84 -13.74 7.86
C THR A 357 -34.80 -12.61 7.56
N PHE A 358 -35.35 -11.99 8.61
CA PHE A 358 -36.22 -10.82 8.53
C PHE A 358 -35.45 -9.57 8.96
N ILE A 359 -35.47 -8.52 8.15
CA ILE A 359 -34.96 -7.20 8.52
C ILE A 359 -36.06 -6.45 9.26
N ILE A 360 -35.73 -5.93 10.44
CA ILE A 360 -36.64 -5.21 11.34
C ILE A 360 -36.09 -3.80 11.59
N SER A 361 -36.87 -2.78 11.26
CA SER A 361 -36.46 -1.38 11.39
C SER A 361 -36.13 -0.98 12.84
N ALA A 362 -34.94 -0.40 13.06
CA ALA A 362 -34.46 0.00 14.39
C ALA A 362 -35.35 1.04 15.10
N LYS A 363 -36.20 1.76 14.36
CA LYS A 363 -37.18 2.73 14.89
C LYS A 363 -38.20 2.08 15.83
N CYS A 364 -38.50 0.80 15.63
CA CYS A 364 -39.53 0.06 16.37
C CYS A 364 -39.00 -0.68 17.61
N LYS A 365 -37.79 -0.35 18.09
CA LYS A 365 -37.12 -1.02 19.23
C LYS A 365 -38.00 -1.14 20.49
N ALA A 366 -38.90 -0.18 20.74
CA ALA A 366 -39.83 -0.22 21.88
C ALA A 366 -40.87 -1.36 21.78
N GLN A 367 -41.21 -1.81 20.57
CA GLN A 367 -42.20 -2.87 20.30
C GLN A 367 -41.57 -4.27 20.28
N PHE A 368 -40.24 -4.38 20.38
CA PHE A 368 -39.55 -5.67 20.32
C PHE A 368 -39.94 -6.59 21.48
N SER A 369 -40.20 -6.05 22.67
CA SER A 369 -40.59 -6.87 23.83
C SER A 369 -41.94 -7.57 23.65
N SER A 370 -42.94 -6.90 23.07
CA SER A 370 -44.24 -7.51 22.77
C SER A 370 -44.15 -8.42 21.54
N MET A 371 -43.39 -8.01 20.52
CA MET A 371 -43.13 -8.83 19.34
C MET A 371 -42.50 -10.19 19.69
N PHE A 372 -41.51 -10.22 20.59
CA PHE A 372 -40.88 -11.48 21.02
C PHE A 372 -41.79 -12.33 21.90
N ALA A 373 -42.61 -11.71 22.77
CA ALA A 373 -43.60 -12.44 23.58
C ALA A 373 -44.66 -13.14 22.69
N ASP A 374 -45.19 -12.43 21.68
CA ASP A 374 -46.13 -13.00 20.72
C ASP A 374 -45.47 -14.06 19.82
N LEU A 375 -44.20 -13.88 19.43
CA LEU A 375 -43.43 -14.86 18.66
C LEU A 375 -43.18 -16.15 19.47
N GLU A 376 -42.84 -16.03 20.75
CA GLU A 376 -42.64 -17.15 21.69
C GLU A 376 -43.97 -17.88 21.97
N GLN A 377 -45.07 -17.15 22.17
CA GLN A 377 -46.40 -17.76 22.31
C GLN A 377 -46.85 -18.49 21.02
N ALA A 378 -46.51 -17.93 19.85
CA ALA A 378 -46.83 -18.54 18.55
C ALA A 378 -45.83 -19.61 18.10
N GLN A 379 -44.71 -19.83 18.82
CA GLN A 379 -43.56 -20.62 18.38
C GLN A 379 -43.95 -22.03 17.89
N HIS A 380 -44.74 -22.76 18.70
CA HIS A 380 -45.25 -24.10 18.34
C HIS A 380 -46.22 -24.08 17.16
N SER A 381 -47.01 -23.00 16.98
CA SER A 381 -47.96 -22.88 15.87
C SER A 381 -47.30 -22.52 14.54
N LEU A 382 -46.16 -21.83 14.59
CA LEU A 382 -45.35 -21.44 13.43
C LEU A 382 -44.28 -22.48 13.07
N GLY A 383 -44.06 -23.50 13.90
CA GLY A 383 -43.05 -24.53 13.70
C GLY A 383 -41.62 -24.01 13.82
N ILE A 384 -41.39 -23.04 14.70
CA ILE A 384 -40.09 -22.38 14.93
C ILE A 384 -39.29 -23.20 15.95
N SER A 385 -38.12 -23.72 15.55
CA SER A 385 -37.22 -24.45 16.44
C SER A 385 -36.38 -23.50 17.30
N SER A 386 -35.92 -22.39 16.72
CA SER A 386 -35.20 -21.32 17.43
C SER A 386 -35.28 -20.01 16.66
N TYR A 387 -35.08 -18.89 17.36
CA TYR A 387 -34.90 -17.58 16.73
C TYR A 387 -33.80 -16.79 17.44
N GLY A 388 -33.16 -15.86 16.72
CA GLY A 388 -32.12 -15.00 17.25
C GLY A 388 -32.11 -13.66 16.54
N MET A 389 -31.80 -12.58 17.27
CA MET A 389 -31.70 -11.24 16.71
C MET A 389 -30.23 -10.78 16.71
N SER A 390 -29.69 -10.44 15.54
CA SER A 390 -28.38 -9.79 15.41
C SER A 390 -28.52 -8.33 14.95
N ILE A 391 -27.43 -7.58 15.12
CA ILE A 391 -27.32 -6.16 14.78
C ILE A 391 -26.65 -6.05 13.41
N THR A 392 -26.97 -5.00 12.63
CA THR A 392 -26.19 -4.64 11.43
C THR A 392 -24.69 -4.64 11.75
N THR A 393 -23.89 -5.32 10.92
CA THR A 393 -22.43 -5.36 11.11
C THR A 393 -21.75 -4.17 10.41
N MET A 394 -20.46 -3.95 10.68
CA MET A 394 -19.72 -2.85 10.03
C MET A 394 -19.43 -3.18 8.55
N GLU A 395 -19.36 -4.45 8.18
CA GLU A 395 -19.28 -4.94 6.80
C GLU A 395 -20.51 -4.54 5.98
N GLU A 396 -21.72 -4.69 6.53
CA GLU A 396 -22.97 -4.28 5.84
C GLU A 396 -23.04 -2.76 5.64
N VAL A 397 -22.61 -1.99 6.65
CA VAL A 397 -22.46 -0.53 6.55
C VAL A 397 -21.47 -0.17 5.46
N PHE A 398 -20.30 -0.82 5.43
CA PHE A 398 -19.27 -0.58 4.42
C PHE A 398 -19.75 -0.88 3.00
N LEU A 399 -20.41 -2.03 2.79
CA LEU A 399 -21.02 -2.37 1.50
C LEU A 399 -22.07 -1.33 1.09
N ARG A 400 -22.97 -0.95 2.00
CA ARG A 400 -24.02 0.02 1.70
C ARG A 400 -23.49 1.42 1.38
N VAL A 401 -22.45 1.86 2.08
CA VAL A 401 -21.75 3.12 1.79
C VAL A 401 -20.99 3.03 0.46
N GLY A 402 -20.40 1.87 0.15
CA GLY A 402 -19.75 1.58 -1.14
C GLY A 402 -20.72 1.68 -2.32
N ASP A 403 -21.87 1.03 -2.26
CA ASP A 403 -22.92 1.11 -3.28
C ASP A 403 -23.35 2.56 -3.52
N LEU A 404 -23.66 3.29 -2.44
CA LEU A 404 -24.06 4.70 -2.51
C LEU A 404 -22.95 5.61 -3.06
N ALA A 405 -21.68 5.27 -2.86
CA ALA A 405 -20.55 6.00 -3.43
C ALA A 405 -20.37 5.67 -4.92
N GLN A 406 -20.54 4.42 -5.32
CA GLN A 406 -20.46 3.97 -6.72
C GLN A 406 -21.60 4.54 -7.57
N GLU A 407 -22.83 4.60 -7.05
CA GLU A 407 -23.97 5.26 -7.69
C GLU A 407 -23.74 6.76 -7.95
N ARG A 408 -23.05 7.45 -7.02
CA ARG A 408 -22.69 8.87 -7.16
C ARG A 408 -21.55 9.05 -8.17
N PHE A 409 -20.50 8.24 -8.07
CA PHE A 409 -19.39 8.26 -9.03
C PHE A 409 -19.82 7.92 -10.46
N ASN A 410 -20.88 7.12 -10.64
CA ASN A 410 -21.47 6.88 -11.95
C ASN A 410 -22.21 8.13 -12.46
N ARG A 411 -23.07 8.76 -11.64
CA ARG A 411 -23.80 9.99 -12.00
C ARG A 411 -22.87 11.15 -12.37
N GLU A 412 -21.84 11.42 -11.56
CA GLU A 412 -20.83 12.46 -11.85
C GLU A 412 -20.16 12.25 -13.21
N ARG A 413 -20.00 10.99 -13.65
CA ARG A 413 -19.39 10.64 -14.95
C ARG A 413 -20.38 10.58 -16.09
N GLU A 414 -21.65 10.31 -15.81
CA GLU A 414 -22.74 10.46 -16.78
C GLU A 414 -22.92 11.94 -17.12
N GLU A 415 -22.91 12.83 -16.12
CA GLU A 415 -22.93 14.30 -16.29
C GLU A 415 -21.69 14.82 -17.05
N GLU A 416 -20.46 14.41 -16.70
CA GLU A 416 -19.25 14.72 -17.51
C GLU A 416 -19.33 14.17 -18.95
N SER A 417 -20.09 13.07 -19.16
CA SER A 417 -20.25 12.48 -20.48
C SER A 417 -21.30 13.19 -21.32
N GLU A 418 -22.39 13.71 -20.75
CA GLU A 418 -23.42 14.45 -21.50
C GLU A 418 -22.84 15.73 -22.13
N GLU A 419 -21.94 16.45 -21.44
CA GLU A 419 -21.20 17.58 -22.03
C GLU A 419 -20.25 17.19 -23.19
N THR A 420 -19.97 15.89 -23.38
CA THR A 420 -19.11 15.38 -24.48
C THR A 420 -19.83 14.47 -25.47
N THR A 421 -21.11 14.15 -25.26
CA THR A 421 -21.87 13.14 -26.03
C THR A 421 -22.79 13.72 -27.11
N GLU A 422 -22.60 14.97 -27.53
CA GLU A 422 -23.15 15.43 -28.83
C GLU A 422 -22.36 14.89 -30.06
N MET A 423 -21.25 14.17 -29.86
CA MET A 423 -20.35 13.77 -30.97
C MET A 423 -19.93 12.28 -30.99
N GLY A 424 -20.61 11.40 -30.23
CA GLY A 424 -20.14 10.02 -29.98
C GLY A 424 -21.06 8.84 -30.34
N ASP A 425 -22.37 9.03 -30.55
CA ASP A 425 -23.36 7.92 -30.53
C ASP A 425 -23.52 7.14 -31.86
N ASN A 426 -22.43 6.94 -32.62
CA ASN A 426 -22.49 6.27 -33.94
C ASN A 426 -21.59 5.03 -34.09
N ASP A 427 -20.96 4.55 -33.01
CA ASP A 427 -20.03 3.43 -33.08
C ASP A 427 -20.74 2.04 -33.08
N THR A 428 -21.33 1.72 -34.23
CA THR A 428 -21.94 0.42 -34.56
C THR A 428 -21.04 -0.78 -34.26
N PHE A 429 -19.72 -0.59 -34.21
CA PHE A 429 -18.72 -1.60 -33.88
C PHE A 429 -18.90 -2.22 -32.48
N LEU A 430 -19.22 -1.41 -31.46
CA LEU A 430 -19.35 -1.91 -30.08
C LEU A 430 -20.60 -2.78 -29.89
N ARG A 431 -21.65 -2.59 -30.70
CA ARG A 431 -22.84 -3.46 -30.71
C ARG A 431 -22.53 -4.86 -31.27
N GLN A 432 -21.59 -5.00 -32.21
CA GLN A 432 -21.20 -6.30 -32.77
C GLN A 432 -20.37 -7.16 -31.81
N LEU A 433 -19.75 -6.57 -30.78
CA LEU A 433 -18.91 -7.30 -29.82
C LEU A 433 -19.70 -7.97 -28.67
N ARG A 434 -21.02 -7.77 -28.56
CA ARG A 434 -21.88 -8.55 -27.65
C ARG A 434 -22.17 -9.92 -28.25
N VAL A 435 -21.27 -10.87 -28.04
CA VAL A 435 -21.48 -12.28 -28.37
C VAL A 435 -22.62 -12.86 -27.53
N THR A 436 -23.75 -13.15 -28.16
CA THR A 436 -24.98 -13.62 -27.51
C THR A 436 -25.11 -15.14 -27.37
N GLU A 437 -24.27 -15.93 -28.06
CA GLU A 437 -24.36 -17.40 -28.06
C GLU A 437 -23.10 -18.11 -27.57
N ARG A 438 -23.27 -19.11 -26.69
CA ARG A 438 -22.18 -19.97 -26.20
C ARG A 438 -21.89 -21.08 -27.21
N VAL A 439 -20.88 -20.84 -28.05
CA VAL A 439 -20.33 -21.82 -29.01
C VAL A 439 -19.88 -23.10 -28.27
N ARG A 440 -20.23 -24.28 -28.81
CA ARG A 440 -19.82 -25.60 -28.29
C ARG A 440 -19.14 -26.43 -29.38
N GLY A 441 -18.25 -27.34 -29.00
CA GLY A 441 -17.56 -28.25 -29.93
C GLY A 441 -16.31 -27.67 -30.60
N PHE A 442 -15.97 -28.13 -31.81
CA PHE A 442 -14.74 -27.75 -32.51
C PHE A 442 -14.52 -26.23 -32.69
N PRO A 443 -15.55 -25.41 -33.03
CA PRO A 443 -15.36 -23.96 -33.20
C PRO A 443 -14.96 -23.23 -31.90
N TYR A 444 -15.32 -23.76 -30.72
CA TYR A 444 -14.86 -23.24 -29.42
C TYR A 444 -13.35 -23.47 -29.21
N TYR A 445 -12.82 -24.62 -29.64
CA TYR A 445 -11.38 -24.87 -29.60
C TYR A 445 -10.62 -23.95 -30.56
N TRP A 446 -11.18 -23.68 -31.74
CA TRP A 446 -10.60 -22.73 -32.69
C TRP A 446 -10.57 -21.30 -32.12
N GLN A 447 -11.67 -20.82 -31.53
CA GLN A 447 -11.72 -19.54 -30.82
C GLN A 447 -10.71 -19.49 -29.65
N HIS A 448 -10.45 -20.60 -28.96
CA HIS A 448 -9.42 -20.67 -27.91
C HIS A 448 -8.00 -20.51 -28.48
N VAL A 449 -7.70 -21.14 -29.63
CA VAL A 449 -6.40 -20.97 -30.30
C VAL A 449 -6.23 -19.54 -30.79
N GLU A 450 -7.26 -18.97 -31.43
CA GLU A 450 -7.26 -17.58 -31.87
C GLU A 450 -7.06 -16.60 -30.71
N ALA A 451 -7.80 -16.77 -29.61
CA ALA A 451 -7.65 -15.98 -28.39
C ALA A 451 -6.26 -16.11 -27.76
N MET A 452 -5.63 -17.30 -27.80
CA MET A 452 -4.24 -17.50 -27.36
C MET A 452 -3.25 -16.71 -28.22
N PHE A 453 -3.43 -16.70 -29.55
CA PHE A 453 -2.61 -15.91 -30.47
C PHE A 453 -2.81 -14.40 -30.27
N ILE A 454 -4.07 -13.93 -30.17
CA ILE A 454 -4.39 -12.53 -29.87
C ILE A 454 -3.80 -12.10 -28.53
N LYS A 455 -3.95 -12.91 -27.47
CA LYS A 455 -3.35 -12.65 -26.15
C LYS A 455 -1.82 -12.57 -26.23
N ARG A 456 -1.18 -13.42 -27.03
CA ARG A 456 0.28 -13.41 -27.23
C ARG A 456 0.74 -12.21 -28.05
N ALA A 457 -0.01 -11.80 -29.07
CA ALA A 457 0.24 -10.57 -29.84
C ALA A 457 0.10 -9.31 -28.98
N ILE A 458 -0.96 -9.20 -28.17
CA ILE A 458 -1.17 -8.10 -27.22
C ILE A 458 -0.04 -8.06 -26.18
N PHE A 459 0.42 -9.22 -25.69
CA PHE A 459 1.57 -9.30 -24.78
C PHE A 459 2.86 -8.78 -25.43
N PHE A 460 3.16 -9.20 -26.67
CA PHE A 460 4.32 -8.69 -27.42
C PHE A 460 4.24 -7.19 -27.68
N TYR A 461 3.07 -6.67 -28.07
CA TYR A 461 2.86 -5.24 -28.30
C TYR A 461 3.08 -4.42 -27.02
N ARG A 462 2.47 -4.81 -25.91
CA ARG A 462 2.62 -4.12 -24.60
C ARG A 462 4.03 -4.22 -24.00
N LYS A 463 4.82 -5.24 -24.38
CA LYS A 463 6.18 -5.46 -23.88
C LYS A 463 7.22 -5.41 -25.01
N TRP A 464 6.97 -4.62 -26.05
CA TRP A 464 7.82 -4.56 -27.25
C TRP A 464 9.27 -4.18 -26.92
N ILE A 465 9.52 -3.38 -25.88
CA ILE A 465 10.86 -3.00 -25.42
C ILE A 465 11.67 -4.23 -24.94
N MET A 466 11.07 -5.14 -24.16
CA MET A 466 11.77 -6.36 -23.74
C MET A 466 11.99 -7.32 -24.90
N PHE A 467 11.05 -7.38 -25.85
CA PHE A 467 11.21 -8.17 -27.08
C PHE A 467 12.30 -7.60 -28.01
N ALA A 468 12.37 -6.26 -28.13
CA ALA A 468 13.44 -5.58 -28.84
C ALA A 468 14.79 -5.83 -28.15
N MET A 469 14.86 -5.79 -26.82
CA MET A 469 16.08 -6.13 -26.08
C MET A 469 16.53 -7.57 -26.35
N THR A 470 15.64 -8.57 -26.34
CA THR A 470 16.03 -9.96 -26.67
C THR A 470 16.33 -10.18 -28.16
N LEU A 471 15.85 -9.31 -29.05
CA LEU A 471 16.14 -9.35 -30.49
C LEU A 471 17.47 -8.67 -30.84
N PHE A 472 17.78 -7.52 -30.22
CA PHE A 472 19.03 -6.78 -30.43
C PHE A 472 20.19 -7.31 -29.58
N PHE A 473 19.90 -7.87 -28.40
CA PHE A 473 20.84 -8.57 -27.53
C PHE A 473 20.41 -10.03 -27.35
N PRO A 474 20.47 -10.86 -28.42
CA PRO A 474 20.31 -12.30 -28.24
C PRO A 474 21.39 -12.78 -27.26
N PRO A 475 21.06 -13.69 -26.33
CA PRO A 475 22.04 -14.20 -25.38
C PRO A 475 23.20 -14.81 -26.16
N LYS A 476 24.39 -14.20 -26.06
CA LYS A 476 25.59 -14.74 -26.71
C LYS A 476 25.77 -16.18 -26.24
N PRO A 477 25.93 -17.17 -27.14
CA PRO A 477 26.25 -18.52 -26.71
C PRO A 477 27.54 -18.47 -25.89
N CYS A 478 27.47 -18.91 -24.64
CA CYS A 478 28.63 -18.94 -23.76
C CYS A 478 29.65 -19.94 -24.31
N GLY A 479 30.80 -19.43 -24.74
CA GLY A 479 31.92 -20.20 -25.27
C GLY A 479 31.94 -20.34 -26.80
N GLY A 480 33.11 -20.08 -27.39
CA GLY A 480 33.50 -20.74 -28.65
C GLY A 480 33.73 -19.89 -29.91
N ARG A 481 33.74 -18.54 -29.87
CA ARG A 481 34.01 -17.78 -31.12
C ARG A 481 34.83 -16.48 -31.04
N ALA A 482 35.42 -16.14 -29.89
CA ALA A 482 36.32 -14.99 -29.74
C ALA A 482 37.81 -15.38 -29.54
N VAL A 483 38.14 -16.68 -29.58
CA VAL A 483 39.50 -17.22 -29.32
C VAL A 483 39.85 -18.23 -30.42
N ALA A 484 39.74 -17.82 -31.68
CA ALA A 484 40.02 -18.66 -32.85
C ALA A 484 41.18 -18.14 -33.72
N GLU A 485 41.85 -17.06 -33.29
CA GLU A 485 42.81 -16.33 -34.13
C GLU A 485 44.04 -15.85 -33.35
N ALA A 486 44.63 -16.73 -32.53
CA ALA A 486 46.03 -16.65 -32.06
C ALA A 486 46.41 -17.86 -31.18
N GLN A 487 46.67 -19.04 -31.76
CA GLN A 487 47.54 -20.06 -31.12
C GLN A 487 48.02 -21.11 -32.14
N THR A 488 49.31 -21.07 -32.43
CA THR A 488 50.04 -22.14 -33.12
C THR A 488 50.12 -23.40 -32.24
N PRO A 489 50.13 -24.61 -32.82
CA PRO A 489 50.11 -25.83 -32.04
C PRO A 489 51.52 -26.16 -31.52
N ASP A 490 51.69 -26.26 -30.19
CA ASP A 490 52.64 -27.23 -29.67
C ASP A 490 52.37 -27.66 -28.21
N ARG A 491 52.66 -28.94 -27.95
CA ARG A 491 52.71 -29.64 -26.64
C ARG A 491 51.45 -29.65 -25.75
N VAL A 492 50.70 -30.74 -25.90
CA VAL A 492 49.85 -31.32 -24.84
C VAL A 492 50.68 -31.56 -23.57
N THR A 493 50.28 -30.97 -22.45
CA THR A 493 50.72 -31.38 -21.11
C THR A 493 49.48 -31.53 -20.23
N ILE A 494 49.21 -32.75 -19.78
CA ILE A 494 48.03 -33.06 -18.95
C ILE A 494 48.37 -32.75 -17.49
N TYR A 495 47.64 -31.81 -16.89
CA TYR A 495 47.59 -31.64 -15.44
C TYR A 495 46.14 -31.51 -14.96
N THR A 496 45.70 -32.51 -14.21
CA THR A 496 44.44 -32.53 -13.47
C THR A 496 44.67 -32.14 -12.00
N PRO A 497 43.96 -31.14 -11.46
CA PRO A 497 43.74 -31.00 -10.02
C PRO A 497 42.40 -31.69 -9.68
N PHE A 498 42.39 -32.91 -9.15
CA PHE A 498 42.48 -33.18 -7.71
C PHE A 498 41.50 -32.34 -6.87
N ALA A 499 40.33 -32.92 -6.60
CA ALA A 499 39.36 -32.40 -5.66
C ALA A 499 39.61 -32.99 -4.26
N ALA A 500 39.70 -32.12 -3.25
CA ALA A 500 39.65 -32.46 -1.83
C ALA A 500 38.84 -31.37 -1.12
N GLY A 501 37.90 -31.65 -0.22
CA GLY A 501 37.30 -32.94 0.18
C GLY A 501 36.58 -32.80 1.54
N ARG A 502 35.75 -33.79 1.93
CA ARG A 502 35.25 -34.04 3.33
C ARG A 502 34.42 -32.90 3.98
N LEU A 503 33.55 -33.04 4.99
CA LEU A 503 32.87 -34.11 5.78
C LEU A 503 31.74 -33.37 6.58
N ALA A 504 30.72 -33.95 7.22
CA ALA A 504 30.24 -35.32 7.47
C ALA A 504 28.71 -35.28 7.74
N GLN A 505 28.03 -36.43 7.79
CA GLN A 505 26.82 -36.59 8.62
C GLN A 505 26.59 -38.06 9.05
N GLN A 506 27.03 -38.37 10.28
CA GLN A 506 26.34 -39.25 11.23
C GLN A 506 25.22 -38.39 11.90
N GLU A 507 24.18 -38.90 12.56
CA GLU A 507 23.73 -40.24 12.93
C GLU A 507 22.22 -40.20 13.30
N ALA A 508 21.62 -41.38 13.50
CA ALA A 508 20.37 -41.65 14.24
C ALA A 508 19.05 -41.00 13.76
#